data_AF-A0A2D4PX70-F1
#
_entry.id   AF-A0A2D4PX70-F1
#
_cell.length_a   1.000
_cell.length_b   1.000
_cell.length_c   1.000
_cell.angle_alpha   90.00
_cell.angle_beta   90.00
_cell.angle_gamma   90.00
#
_symmetry.space_group_name_H-M   'P 1'
#
loop_
_entity.id
_entity.type
_entity.pdbx_description
1 polymer ?
#
loop_
_entity_poly.entity_id
_entity_poly.type
_entity_poly.pdbx_seq_one_letter_code
_entity_poly.pdbx_strand_id
1 'polypeptide(L)'
;PALESKGTRERLLKWSMDGRITAQAFSFDQNLKCYQRDDFLMAFFNHPEVNSNLKLLSSSGQWTTLNAKVKKVDTKNILCTQVSMSFFDRLYCEGLVRENGTIVKCFDEYHDEILIADELRKVLLLDDSDHYDLFSHLDREEFLFCIFKHLCLGG
;
A
#
# COMPACT_ATOMS: atom_id res chain seq x y z
N PRO A 1 -1.22 18.80 -5.52
CA PRO A 1 -1.10 17.41 -5.01
C PRO A 1 -1.02 16.40 -6.17
N ALA A 2 0.02 15.58 -6.22
CA ALA A 2 0.36 14.75 -7.39
C ALA A 2 -0.73 13.76 -7.83
N LEU A 3 -1.54 13.25 -6.88
CA LEU A 3 -2.59 12.25 -7.14
C LEU A 3 -3.79 12.77 -7.93
N GLU A 4 -4.08 14.07 -7.86
CA GLU A 4 -5.24 14.70 -8.52
C GLU A 4 -4.96 15.12 -9.98
N SER A 5 -3.72 14.98 -10.42
CA SER A 5 -3.36 15.31 -11.81
C SER A 5 -4.06 14.38 -12.79
N LYS A 6 -4.56 14.92 -13.91
CA LYS A 6 -5.30 14.16 -14.93
C LYS A 6 -4.59 12.87 -15.33
N GLY A 7 -3.30 12.97 -15.69
CA GLY A 7 -2.52 11.79 -16.10
C GLY A 7 -2.31 10.75 -14.98
N THR A 8 -2.32 11.17 -13.71
CA THR A 8 -2.24 10.23 -12.59
C THR A 8 -3.58 9.56 -12.32
N ARG A 9 -4.69 10.31 -12.39
CA ARG A 9 -6.04 9.75 -12.29
C ARG A 9 -6.34 8.75 -13.41
N GLU A 10 -5.96 9.06 -14.64
CA GLU A 10 -6.06 8.13 -15.78
C GLU A 10 -5.28 6.83 -15.54
N ARG A 11 -4.12 6.90 -14.87
CA ARG A 11 -3.38 5.70 -14.47
C ARG A 11 -4.09 4.96 -13.35
N LEU A 12 -4.51 5.64 -12.27
CA LEU A 12 -5.21 5.02 -11.14
C LEU A 12 -6.52 4.35 -11.56
N LEU A 13 -7.23 4.90 -12.53
CA LEU A 13 -8.43 4.29 -13.10
C LEU A 13 -8.16 2.90 -13.70
N LYS A 14 -7.00 2.70 -14.36
CA LYS A 14 -6.62 1.41 -14.93
C LYS A 14 -6.47 0.30 -13.89
N TRP A 15 -6.20 0.68 -12.64
CA TRP A 15 -6.00 -0.22 -11.51
C TRP A 15 -7.17 -0.20 -10.53
N SER A 16 -8.32 0.36 -10.93
CA SER A 16 -9.52 0.53 -10.08
C SER A 16 -9.30 1.37 -8.81
N MET A 17 -8.28 2.22 -8.78
CA MET A 17 -7.91 3.03 -7.61
C MET A 17 -8.40 4.48 -7.68
N ASP A 18 -8.92 4.95 -8.81
CA ASP A 18 -9.45 6.32 -8.91
C ASP A 18 -10.59 6.52 -7.90
N GLY A 19 -10.49 7.58 -7.10
CA GLY A 19 -11.45 7.84 -6.02
C GLY A 19 -11.38 6.89 -4.83
N ARG A 20 -10.45 5.92 -4.79
CA ARG A 20 -10.23 5.00 -3.65
C ARG A 20 -8.95 5.28 -2.86
N ILE A 21 -8.09 6.14 -3.37
CA ILE A 21 -6.84 6.56 -2.71
C ILE A 21 -6.82 8.06 -2.48
N THR A 22 -6.22 8.50 -1.37
CA THR A 22 -5.99 9.91 -1.07
C THR A 22 -4.70 10.10 -0.30
N ALA A 23 -4.05 11.26 -0.48
CA ALA A 23 -2.93 11.69 0.34
C ALA A 23 -3.40 12.82 1.26
N GLN A 24 -3.22 12.64 2.56
CA GLN A 24 -3.63 13.59 3.59
C GLN A 24 -2.42 14.00 4.42
N ALA A 25 -2.29 15.30 4.69
CA ALA A 25 -1.19 15.86 5.46
C ALA A 25 -1.77 16.57 6.69
N PHE A 26 -1.19 16.26 7.85
CA PHE A 26 -1.49 16.92 9.12
C PHE A 26 -0.18 17.49 9.65
N SER A 27 -0.23 18.73 10.15
CA SER A 27 0.94 19.37 10.76
C SER A 27 0.91 19.16 12.27
N PHE A 28 2.08 18.92 12.84
CA PHE A 28 2.29 18.78 14.27
C PHE A 28 3.54 19.59 14.65
N ASP A 29 3.43 20.43 15.68
CA ASP A 29 4.39 21.47 16.03
C ASP A 29 5.03 21.28 17.42
N GLN A 30 4.75 20.15 18.09
CA GLN A 30 5.33 19.84 19.39
C GLN A 30 6.55 18.91 19.27
N ASN A 31 7.37 18.87 20.32
CA ASN A 31 8.48 17.94 20.39
C ASN A 31 7.97 16.50 20.59
N LEU A 32 8.33 15.61 19.65
CA LEU A 32 8.05 14.18 19.74
C LEU A 32 9.34 13.41 20.00
N LYS A 33 9.36 12.62 21.08
CA LYS A 33 10.46 11.67 21.35
C LYS A 33 10.03 10.27 20.92
N CYS A 34 10.97 9.46 20.43
CA CYS A 34 10.68 8.14 19.87
C CYS A 34 9.91 7.21 20.84
N TYR A 35 10.18 7.29 22.15
CA TYR A 35 9.49 6.47 23.15
C TYR A 35 8.03 6.90 23.40
N GLN A 36 7.62 8.08 22.94
CA GLN A 36 6.25 8.59 23.09
C GLN A 36 5.40 8.26 21.86
N ARG A 37 5.89 7.43 20.93
CA ARG A 37 5.22 7.14 19.66
C ARG A 37 3.78 6.68 19.86
N ASP A 38 3.55 5.73 20.76
CA ASP A 38 2.22 5.13 20.94
C ASP A 38 1.24 6.14 21.58
N ASP A 39 1.70 6.92 22.56
CA ASP A 39 0.94 8.01 23.16
C ASP A 39 0.61 9.10 22.13
N PHE A 40 1.59 9.46 21.29
CA PHE A 40 1.41 10.42 20.21
C PHE A 40 0.36 9.96 19.23
N LEU A 41 0.38 8.70 18.81
CA LEU A 41 -0.61 8.18 17.86
C LEU A 41 -2.00 8.14 18.47
N MET A 42 -2.12 7.70 19.73
CA MET A 42 -3.38 7.74 20.46
C MET A 42 -3.91 9.18 20.58
N ALA A 43 -3.06 10.16 20.88
CA ALA A 43 -3.43 11.57 20.94
C ALA A 43 -3.77 12.14 19.55
N PHE A 44 -3.01 11.79 18.51
CA PHE A 44 -3.20 12.23 17.14
C PHE A 44 -4.57 11.79 16.62
N PHE A 45 -4.91 10.50 16.70
CA PHE A 45 -6.19 10.00 16.18
C PHE A 45 -7.40 10.43 17.03
N ASN A 46 -7.20 10.81 18.29
CA ASN A 46 -8.25 11.37 19.16
C ASN A 46 -8.28 12.92 19.14
N HIS A 47 -7.36 13.59 18.45
CA HIS A 47 -7.38 15.05 18.34
C HIS A 47 -8.63 15.46 17.55
N PRO A 48 -9.44 16.44 18.01
CA PRO A 48 -10.71 16.78 17.37
C PRO A 48 -10.59 17.05 15.87
N GLU A 49 -9.59 17.83 15.45
CA GLU A 49 -9.35 18.14 14.03
C GLU A 49 -8.93 16.94 13.20
N VAL A 50 -8.13 16.01 13.76
CA VAL A 50 -7.74 14.81 13.02
C VAL A 50 -8.92 13.86 12.94
N ASN A 51 -9.64 13.67 14.04
CA ASN A 51 -10.77 12.75 14.13
C ASN A 51 -11.92 13.14 13.18
N SER A 52 -12.17 14.45 13.05
CA SER A 52 -13.22 14.99 12.19
C SER A 52 -12.82 15.13 10.72
N ASN A 53 -11.53 15.20 10.38
CA ASN A 53 -11.07 15.44 9.00
C ASN A 53 -10.32 14.28 8.36
N LEU A 54 -9.75 13.32 9.13
CA LEU A 54 -9.04 12.18 8.58
C LEU A 54 -10.00 11.31 7.77
N LYS A 55 -9.87 11.37 6.45
CA LYS A 55 -10.67 10.60 5.50
C LYS A 55 -10.20 9.16 5.47
N LEU A 56 -11.15 8.26 5.57
CA LEU A 56 -10.98 6.82 5.50
C LEU A 56 -12.00 6.27 4.51
N LEU A 57 -11.66 5.22 3.79
CA LEU A 57 -12.61 4.52 2.94
C LEU A 57 -13.31 3.44 3.77
N SER A 58 -14.65 3.48 3.83
CA SER A 58 -15.44 2.46 4.50
C SER A 58 -15.44 1.14 3.71
N SER A 59 -15.88 0.05 4.34
CA SER A 59 -16.13 -1.22 3.65
C SER A 59 -17.20 -1.12 2.54
N SER A 60 -18.06 -0.10 2.59
CA SER A 60 -19.02 0.21 1.53
C SER A 60 -18.43 1.05 0.38
N GLY A 61 -17.12 1.36 0.43
CA GLY A 61 -16.45 2.18 -0.58
C GLY A 61 -16.78 3.67 -0.50
N GLN A 62 -17.34 4.14 0.62
CA GLN A 62 -17.67 5.55 0.83
C GLN A 62 -16.61 6.22 1.69
N TRP A 63 -16.23 7.44 1.32
CA TRP A 63 -15.35 8.25 2.14
C TRP A 63 -16.08 8.72 3.40
N THR A 64 -15.51 8.41 4.55
CA THR A 64 -15.97 8.82 5.87
C THR A 64 -14.80 9.36 6.68
N THR A 65 -15.05 9.79 7.91
CA THR A 65 -14.03 10.16 8.88
C THR A 65 -14.08 9.22 10.09
N LEU A 66 -13.09 9.31 10.98
CA LEU A 66 -13.08 8.49 12.20
C LEU A 66 -14.34 8.74 13.04
N ASN A 67 -14.63 10.02 13.32
CA ASN A 67 -15.78 10.52 14.09
C ASN A 67 -16.15 9.68 15.33
N ALA A 68 -15.14 9.13 15.99
CA ALA A 68 -15.28 8.18 17.08
C ALA A 68 -14.02 8.16 17.95
N LYS A 69 -14.20 7.87 19.24
CA LYS A 69 -13.07 7.73 20.17
C LYS A 69 -12.25 6.50 19.83
N VAL A 70 -10.98 6.71 19.45
CA VAL A 70 -10.04 5.64 19.16
C VAL A 70 -9.55 5.04 20.47
N LYS A 71 -9.71 3.72 20.61
CA LYS A 71 -9.37 2.97 21.83
C LYS A 71 -8.04 2.24 21.75
N LYS A 72 -7.58 1.94 20.53
CA LYS A 72 -6.37 1.18 20.26
C LYS A 72 -5.80 1.63 18.93
N VAL A 73 -4.48 1.74 18.86
CA VAL A 73 -3.74 1.95 17.63
C VAL A 73 -2.68 0.86 17.55
N ASP A 74 -2.76 0.01 16.53
CA ASP A 74 -1.71 -0.95 16.21
C ASP A 74 -0.81 -0.33 15.15
N THR A 75 0.50 -0.44 15.34
CA THR A 75 1.48 0.06 14.37
C THR A 75 2.50 -1.00 13.99
N LYS A 76 2.86 -0.98 12.70
CA LYS A 76 3.97 -1.73 12.17
C LYS A 76 5.04 -0.75 11.72
N ASN A 77 6.28 -0.97 12.13
CA ASN A 77 7.41 -0.26 11.56
C ASN A 77 7.65 -0.82 10.15
N ILE A 78 7.72 0.07 9.17
CA ILE A 78 7.99 -0.26 7.77
C ILE A 78 9.38 0.29 7.45
N LEU A 79 10.20 -0.51 6.77
CA LEU A 79 11.52 -0.08 6.33
C LEU A 79 11.37 0.94 5.18
N CYS A 80 12.25 1.93 5.16
CA CYS A 80 12.27 2.96 4.11
C CYS A 80 13.69 3.11 3.56
N THR A 81 14.37 1.98 3.33
CA THR A 81 15.76 1.96 2.86
C THR A 81 15.84 1.88 1.34
N GLN A 82 14.83 1.29 0.70
CA GLN A 82 14.74 1.18 -0.75
C GLN A 82 13.97 2.36 -1.35
N VAL A 83 14.68 3.16 -2.17
CA VAL A 83 14.12 4.35 -2.83
C VAL A 83 14.20 4.31 -4.36
N SER A 84 14.88 3.31 -4.92
CA SER A 84 15.08 3.14 -6.36
C SER A 84 14.07 2.17 -6.95
N MET A 85 13.52 2.49 -8.12
CA MET A 85 12.67 1.56 -8.88
C MET A 85 13.43 0.32 -9.37
N SER A 86 14.76 0.37 -9.44
CA SER A 86 15.60 -0.80 -9.79
C SER A 86 15.43 -1.97 -8.82
N PHE A 87 14.87 -1.70 -7.64
CA PHE A 87 14.45 -2.73 -6.69
C PHE A 87 13.55 -3.80 -7.32
N PHE A 88 12.74 -3.42 -8.31
CA PHE A 88 11.80 -4.31 -9.02
C PHE A 88 12.37 -4.92 -10.31
N ASP A 89 13.61 -4.59 -10.71
CA ASP A 89 14.24 -5.14 -11.93
C ASP A 89 14.33 -6.66 -11.90
N ARG A 90 14.43 -7.22 -10.69
CA ARG A 90 14.41 -8.66 -10.43
C ARG A 90 13.18 -9.39 -11.03
N LEU A 91 12.04 -8.70 -11.17
CA LEU A 91 10.85 -9.24 -11.84
C LEU A 91 11.09 -9.51 -13.33
N TYR A 92 11.93 -8.70 -13.98
CA TYR A 92 12.33 -8.90 -15.36
C TYR A 92 13.41 -9.98 -15.46
N CYS A 93 14.39 -9.97 -14.54
CA CYS A 93 15.48 -10.96 -14.52
C CYS A 93 14.97 -12.39 -14.39
N GLU A 94 13.99 -12.64 -13.51
CA GLU A 94 13.38 -13.96 -13.33
C GLU A 94 12.26 -14.25 -14.36
N GLY A 95 12.02 -13.34 -15.30
CA GLY A 95 11.08 -13.56 -16.39
C GLY A 95 9.60 -13.54 -16.01
N LEU A 96 9.24 -12.99 -14.84
CA LEU A 96 7.83 -12.75 -14.46
C LEU A 96 7.22 -11.58 -15.26
N VAL A 97 8.07 -10.67 -15.72
CA VAL A 97 7.72 -9.57 -16.62
C VAL A 97 8.62 -9.65 -17.86
N ARG A 98 8.01 -9.59 -19.04
CA ARG A 98 8.72 -9.56 -20.33
C ARG A 98 9.34 -8.19 -20.56
N GLU A 99 10.34 -8.11 -21.45
CA GLU A 99 11.02 -6.84 -21.80
C GLU A 99 10.05 -5.74 -22.28
N ASN A 100 8.92 -6.12 -22.87
CA ASN A 100 7.88 -5.18 -23.32
C ASN A 100 6.90 -4.76 -22.19
N GLY A 101 7.15 -5.16 -20.95
CA GLY A 101 6.30 -4.88 -19.78
C GLY A 101 5.11 -5.83 -19.61
N THR A 102 4.96 -6.86 -20.45
CA THR A 102 3.88 -7.85 -20.30
C THR A 102 4.14 -8.75 -19.11
N ILE A 103 3.17 -8.83 -18.19
CA ILE A 103 3.23 -9.74 -17.04
C ILE A 103 2.86 -11.15 -17.50
N VAL A 104 3.64 -12.14 -17.10
CA VAL A 104 3.41 -13.55 -17.43
C VAL A 104 2.12 -14.07 -16.78
N LYS A 105 1.27 -14.68 -17.59
CA LYS A 105 0.02 -15.29 -17.15
C LYS A 105 0.25 -16.65 -16.50
N CYS A 106 -0.57 -16.98 -15.52
CA CYS A 106 -0.61 -18.29 -14.87
C CYS A 106 -2.02 -18.89 -15.01
N PHE A 107 -2.23 -20.07 -14.44
CA PHE A 107 -3.59 -20.59 -14.28
C PHE A 107 -4.36 -19.74 -13.28
N ASP A 108 -5.63 -19.47 -13.61
CA ASP A 108 -6.50 -18.69 -12.76
C ASP A 108 -6.79 -19.44 -11.46
N GLU A 109 -6.42 -18.83 -10.34
CA GLU A 109 -6.71 -19.33 -9.00
C GLU A 109 -7.18 -18.18 -8.11
N TYR A 110 -7.90 -18.51 -7.04
CA TYR A 110 -8.35 -17.52 -6.06
C TYR A 110 -7.58 -17.69 -4.77
N HIS A 111 -7.06 -16.58 -4.26
CA HIS A 111 -6.55 -16.48 -2.90
C HIS A 111 -7.41 -15.46 -2.17
N ASP A 112 -8.15 -15.93 -1.16
CA ASP A 112 -9.28 -15.21 -0.57
C ASP A 112 -10.27 -14.73 -1.66
N GLU A 113 -10.50 -13.43 -1.75
CA GLU A 113 -11.40 -12.80 -2.73
C GLU A 113 -10.64 -12.23 -3.96
N ILE A 114 -9.34 -12.51 -4.08
CA ILE A 114 -8.49 -11.97 -5.16
C ILE A 114 -8.22 -13.03 -6.21
N LEU A 115 -8.54 -12.72 -7.46
CA LEU A 115 -8.16 -13.52 -8.63
C LEU A 115 -6.66 -13.36 -8.92
N ILE A 116 -5.93 -14.45 -8.82
CA ILE A 116 -4.56 -14.61 -9.28
C ILE A 116 -4.62 -15.16 -10.70
N ALA A 117 -4.20 -14.33 -11.67
CA ALA A 117 -4.20 -14.65 -13.11
C ALA A 117 -2.85 -14.36 -13.77
N ASP A 118 -1.83 -14.07 -12.96
CA ASP A 118 -0.47 -13.79 -13.41
C ASP A 118 0.56 -14.09 -12.31
N GLU A 119 1.80 -14.36 -12.74
CA GLU A 119 2.92 -14.71 -11.86
C GLU A 119 3.28 -13.59 -10.87
N LEU A 120 3.01 -12.33 -11.24
CA LEU A 120 3.24 -11.20 -10.33
C LEU A 120 2.33 -11.28 -9.11
N ARG A 121 1.02 -11.57 -9.29
CA ARG A 121 0.11 -11.75 -8.16
C ARG A 121 0.47 -12.98 -7.32
N LYS A 122 0.98 -14.06 -7.92
CA LYS A 122 1.49 -15.23 -7.17
C LYS A 122 2.61 -14.83 -6.22
N VAL A 123 3.63 -14.13 -6.70
CA VAL A 123 4.75 -13.64 -5.84
C VAL A 123 4.27 -12.73 -4.71
N LEU A 124 3.25 -11.91 -4.96
CA LEU A 124 2.76 -10.96 -3.96
C LEU A 124 1.87 -11.58 -2.88
N LEU A 125 1.18 -12.68 -3.19
CA LEU A 125 0.13 -13.26 -2.34
C LEU A 125 0.46 -14.65 -1.77
N LEU A 126 1.12 -15.51 -2.55
CA LEU A 126 1.33 -16.91 -2.21
C LEU A 126 2.72 -17.13 -1.65
N ASP A 127 2.80 -17.54 -0.39
CA ASP A 127 4.05 -17.85 0.30
C ASP A 127 4.72 -19.16 -0.15
N ASP A 128 3.96 -20.01 -0.84
CA ASP A 128 4.41 -21.24 -1.47
C ASP A 128 4.69 -21.11 -2.98
N SER A 129 4.63 -19.89 -3.54
CA SER A 129 5.02 -19.65 -4.93
C SER A 129 6.50 -19.93 -5.16
N ASP A 130 6.84 -20.56 -6.29
CA ASP A 130 8.23 -20.80 -6.73
C ASP A 130 9.11 -19.54 -6.71
N HIS A 131 8.51 -18.35 -6.89
CA HIS A 131 9.21 -17.07 -6.93
C HIS A 131 8.94 -16.20 -5.68
N TYR A 132 8.38 -16.75 -4.60
CA TYR A 132 8.11 -15.98 -3.39
C TYR A 132 9.40 -15.34 -2.83
N ASP A 133 10.49 -16.10 -2.79
CA ASP A 133 11.77 -15.63 -2.26
C ASP A 133 12.50 -14.64 -3.17
N LEU A 134 11.91 -14.27 -4.33
CA LEU A 134 12.41 -13.17 -5.17
C LEU A 134 12.52 -11.87 -4.38
N PHE A 135 11.62 -11.66 -3.41
CA PHE A 135 11.71 -10.59 -2.42
C PHE A 135 11.84 -11.20 -1.05
N SER A 136 12.95 -10.91 -0.37
CA SER A 136 13.20 -11.37 1.00
C SER A 136 12.12 -10.86 1.97
N HIS A 137 12.07 -11.44 3.17
CA HIS A 137 11.19 -10.92 4.23
C HIS A 137 11.39 -9.42 4.48
N LEU A 138 12.63 -8.95 4.52
CA LEU A 138 12.93 -7.52 4.72
C LEU A 138 12.51 -6.67 3.52
N ASP A 139 12.72 -7.15 2.29
CA ASP A 139 12.27 -6.49 1.07
C ASP A 139 10.74 -6.28 1.09
N ARG A 140 9.99 -7.27 1.58
CA ARG A 140 8.53 -7.22 1.69
C ARG A 140 8.05 -6.23 2.76
N GLU A 141 8.91 -5.86 3.69
CA GLU A 141 8.66 -4.84 4.72
C GLU A 141 9.12 -3.43 4.31
N GLU A 142 9.64 -3.26 3.10
CA GLU A 142 9.95 -1.93 2.56
C GLU A 142 8.68 -1.19 2.17
N PHE A 143 8.64 0.11 2.45
CA PHE A 143 7.51 0.99 2.14
C PHE A 143 7.24 1.03 0.64
N LEU A 144 8.31 1.03 -0.16
CA LEU A 144 8.22 0.96 -1.61
C LEU A 144 7.53 -0.33 -2.08
N PHE A 145 7.85 -1.47 -1.45
CA PHE A 145 7.20 -2.75 -1.75
C PHE A 145 5.73 -2.76 -1.33
N CYS A 146 5.40 -2.20 -0.16
CA CYS A 146 4.02 -2.11 0.32
C CYS A 146 3.12 -1.30 -0.63
N ILE A 147 3.62 -0.15 -1.13
CA ILE A 147 2.92 0.63 -2.15
C ILE A 147 2.76 -0.19 -3.43
N PHE A 148 3.84 -0.81 -3.91
CA PHE A 148 3.81 -1.63 -5.12
C PHE A 148 2.80 -2.77 -5.04
N LYS A 149 2.80 -3.53 -3.94
CA LYS A 149 1.82 -4.59 -3.67
C LYS A 149 0.40 -4.04 -3.72
N HIS A 150 0.14 -2.89 -3.09
CA HIS A 150 -1.18 -2.26 -3.12
C HIS A 150 -1.61 -1.85 -4.53
N LEU A 151 -0.69 -1.33 -5.37
CA LEU A 151 -0.97 -1.00 -6.76
C LEU A 151 -1.30 -2.23 -7.62
N CYS A 152 -0.55 -3.33 -7.45
CA CYS A 152 -0.72 -4.55 -8.24
C CYS A 152 -2.00 -5.33 -7.91
N LEU A 153 -2.38 -5.32 -6.63
CA LEU A 153 -3.59 -5.97 -6.16
C LEU A 153 -4.83 -5.10 -6.34
N GLY A 154 -4.66 -3.79 -6.50
CA GLY A 154 -5.74 -2.82 -6.58
C GLY A 154 -6.31 -2.48 -5.20
N GLY A 155 -7.39 -1.71 -5.20
CA GLY A 155 -8.15 -1.30 -4.01
C GLY A 155 -9.65 -1.39 -4.21
#